data_AF-A0A447JCL4-F1
#
_entry.id   AF-A0A447JCL4-F1
#
_cell.length_a   1.000
_cell.length_b   1.000
_cell.length_c   1.000
_cell.angle_alpha   90.00
_cell.angle_beta   90.00
_cell.angle_gamma   90.00
#
_symmetry.space_group_name_H-M   'P 1'
#
loop_
_entity.id
_entity.type
_entity.pdbx_description
1 polymer ?
#
loop_
_entity_poly.entity_id
_entity_poly.type
_entity_poly.pdbx_seq_one_letter_code
_entity_poly.pdbx_strand_id
1 'polypeptide(L)'
;MQQRSLHSGRWLTGDDLRQPGGQVRGGEKPVTLVRYRPSLSLFKVINLEQCNGLPDTLQPVWPLPPRPQPSLNVVRDLFQNSGIPVIHRDNILPVYRALHDRIELPPAAAYAGEQAYWQDILNLLVQATGHPQRLHRFGLTVDRRTDEVQEALVAELGAAFLTASLGLSGRQPSRHDVAPWVSFLHDDPWRVFRAAEAARKGNGVAECAKTCDDDGGDVAEDGQR
;
A
#
# COMPACT_ATOMS: atom_id res chain seq x y z
N MET A 1 14.23 -22.24 1.05
CA MET A 1 15.07 -21.07 0.70
C MET A 1 14.97 -20.09 1.85
N GLN A 2 16.04 -19.88 2.63
CA GLN A 2 16.07 -18.77 3.58
C GLN A 2 16.25 -17.49 2.78
N GLN A 3 15.18 -16.72 2.62
CA GLN A 3 15.24 -15.40 2.01
C GLN A 3 15.96 -14.50 3.02
N ARG A 4 17.20 -14.08 2.70
CA ARG A 4 17.96 -13.13 3.52
C ARG A 4 17.16 -11.84 3.66
N SER A 5 17.12 -11.26 4.86
CA SER A 5 16.56 -9.92 5.04
C SER A 5 17.46 -8.91 4.33
N LEU A 6 16.93 -8.29 3.27
CA LEU A 6 17.58 -7.22 2.52
C LEU A 6 17.20 -5.89 3.17
N HIS A 7 18.18 -5.05 3.46
CA HIS A 7 17.96 -3.78 4.17
C HIS A 7 17.87 -2.59 3.21
N SER A 8 18.53 -2.68 2.06
CA SER A 8 18.53 -1.71 0.99
C SER A 8 17.25 -1.81 0.16
N GLY A 9 16.58 -0.68 -0.02
CA GLY A 9 15.46 -0.53 -0.96
C GLY A 9 15.90 -0.42 -2.43
N ARG A 10 17.20 -0.48 -2.74
CA ARG A 10 17.72 -0.31 -4.10
C ARG A 10 17.84 -1.64 -4.84
N TRP A 11 17.23 -1.69 -6.03
CA TRP A 11 17.25 -2.81 -6.96
C TRP A 11 17.84 -2.36 -8.29
N LEU A 12 18.72 -3.16 -8.87
CA LEU A 12 19.44 -2.87 -10.11
C LEU A 12 18.98 -3.81 -11.22
N THR A 13 18.86 -3.31 -12.44
CA THR A 13 18.74 -4.18 -13.62
C THR A 13 20.10 -4.80 -13.96
N GLY A 14 20.10 -5.79 -14.86
CA GLY A 14 21.35 -6.38 -15.34
C GLY A 14 22.28 -5.38 -16.04
N ASP A 15 21.72 -4.37 -16.70
CA ASP A 15 22.51 -3.32 -17.36
C ASP A 15 23.08 -2.34 -16.33
N ASP A 16 22.29 -1.92 -15.34
CA ASP A 16 22.74 -1.05 -14.24
C ASP A 16 23.82 -1.71 -13.39
N LEU A 17 23.82 -3.04 -13.29
CA LEU A 17 24.88 -3.80 -12.61
C LEU A 17 26.16 -3.84 -13.46
N ARG A 18 26.05 -4.00 -14.78
CA ARG A 18 27.20 -4.16 -15.69
C ARG A 18 27.91 -2.85 -16.00
N GLN A 19 27.19 -1.73 -16.12
CA GLN A 19 27.78 -0.41 -16.36
C GLN A 19 28.92 -0.05 -15.39
N PRO A 20 28.77 -0.24 -14.07
CA PRO A 20 29.86 -0.03 -13.12
C PRO A 20 30.83 -1.22 -12.98
N GLY A 21 30.65 -2.32 -13.71
CA GLY A 21 31.46 -3.53 -13.58
C GLY A 21 31.09 -4.45 -12.40
N GLY A 22 29.90 -4.26 -11.83
CA GLY A 22 29.44 -5.07 -10.71
C GLY A 22 29.10 -6.51 -11.11
N GLN A 23 29.20 -7.42 -10.14
CA GLN A 23 28.91 -8.84 -10.32
C GLN A 23 27.98 -9.37 -9.24
N VAL A 24 27.12 -10.32 -9.61
CA VAL A 24 26.25 -11.00 -8.65
C VAL A 24 27.10 -11.91 -7.76
N ARG A 25 26.84 -11.89 -6.45
CA ARG A 25 27.49 -12.80 -5.50
C ARG A 25 27.15 -14.25 -5.84
N GLY A 26 28.13 -15.15 -5.72
CA GLY A 26 27.93 -16.58 -5.97
C GLY A 26 26.80 -17.15 -5.10
N GLY A 27 25.80 -17.78 -5.74
CA GLY A 27 24.64 -18.38 -5.08
C GLY A 27 23.40 -17.48 -4.99
N GLU A 28 23.53 -16.18 -5.19
CA GLU A 28 22.40 -15.26 -5.23
C GLU A 28 21.70 -15.31 -6.60
N LYS A 29 20.37 -15.19 -6.61
CA LYS A 29 19.56 -15.22 -7.83
C LYS A 29 18.80 -13.90 -8.00
N PRO A 30 18.81 -13.31 -9.22
CA PRO A 30 17.95 -12.17 -9.53
C PRO A 30 16.48 -12.51 -9.34
N VAL A 31 15.70 -11.51 -8.92
CA VAL A 31 14.25 -11.57 -8.78
C VAL A 31 13.60 -11.06 -10.07
N THR A 32 12.49 -11.67 -10.48
CA THR A 32 11.72 -11.19 -11.63
C THR A 32 10.73 -10.13 -11.18
N LEU A 33 10.87 -8.91 -11.69
CA LEU A 33 9.82 -7.89 -11.63
C LEU A 33 8.89 -8.03 -12.82
N VAL A 34 7.61 -7.86 -12.54
CA VAL A 34 6.55 -7.85 -13.54
C VAL A 34 6.05 -6.43 -13.67
N ARG A 35 6.20 -5.84 -14.85
CA ARG A 35 5.55 -4.58 -15.22
C ARG A 35 4.34 -4.92 -16.08
N TYR A 36 3.17 -4.52 -15.62
CA TYR A 36 1.90 -4.74 -16.30
C TYR A 36 1.28 -3.39 -16.61
N ARG A 37 1.43 -2.88 -17.86
CA ARG A 37 0.68 -1.79 -18.55
C ARG A 37 1.52 -1.13 -19.68
N PRO A 38 1.04 -1.01 -20.94
CA PRO A 38 -0.10 -1.68 -21.59
C PRO A 38 0.21 -3.14 -22.01
N SER A 39 1.47 -3.55 -21.96
CA SER A 39 1.92 -4.94 -22.19
C SER A 39 2.57 -5.50 -20.92
N LEU A 40 2.70 -6.84 -20.88
CA LEU A 40 3.48 -7.52 -19.85
C LEU A 40 4.96 -7.40 -20.21
N SER A 41 5.76 -6.83 -19.31
CA SER A 41 7.22 -6.84 -19.42
C SER A 41 7.81 -7.51 -18.18
N LEU A 42 8.73 -8.45 -18.39
CA LEU A 42 9.46 -9.14 -17.33
C LEU A 42 10.89 -8.63 -17.31
N PHE A 43 11.34 -8.14 -16.16
CA PHE A 43 12.72 -7.70 -15.98
C PHE A 43 13.34 -8.43 -14.80
N LYS A 44 14.59 -8.86 -14.96
CA LYS A 44 15.37 -9.40 -13.85
C LYS A 44 16.06 -8.25 -13.14
N VAL A 45 15.83 -8.16 -11.84
CA VAL A 45 16.51 -7.21 -10.96
C VAL A 45 17.22 -7.94 -9.85
N ILE A 46 18.23 -7.29 -9.28
CA ILE A 46 18.95 -7.81 -8.13
C ILE A 46 19.15 -6.72 -7.10
N ASN A 47 19.03 -7.07 -5.82
CA ASN A 47 19.26 -6.10 -4.77
C ASN A 47 20.76 -5.76 -4.70
N LEU A 48 21.05 -4.51 -4.35
CA LEU A 48 22.41 -4.04 -4.21
C LEU A 48 23.25 -4.90 -3.24
N GLU A 49 22.65 -5.36 -2.14
CA GLU A 49 23.33 -6.20 -1.13
C GLU A 49 23.73 -7.60 -1.64
N GLN A 50 23.18 -8.00 -2.78
CA GLN A 50 23.48 -9.28 -3.43
C GLN A 50 24.58 -9.15 -4.49
N CYS A 51 25.17 -7.96 -4.64
CA CYS A 51 26.18 -7.64 -5.65
C CYS A 51 27.55 -7.33 -5.01
N ASN A 52 28.60 -7.51 -5.79
CA ASN A 52 29.99 -7.14 -5.50
C ASN A 52 30.52 -6.21 -6.59
N GLY A 53 31.60 -5.48 -6.31
CA GLY A 53 32.27 -4.64 -7.32
C GLY A 53 31.45 -3.42 -7.75
N LEU A 54 30.48 -3.00 -6.94
CA LEU A 54 29.73 -1.78 -7.17
C LEU A 54 30.48 -0.58 -6.55
N PRO A 55 30.51 0.58 -7.24
CA PRO A 55 31.12 1.80 -6.72
C PRO A 55 30.39 2.28 -5.46
N ASP A 56 31.13 2.93 -4.57
CA ASP A 56 30.61 3.46 -3.31
C ASP A 56 29.50 4.50 -3.52
N THR A 57 29.42 5.13 -4.69
CA THR A 57 28.33 6.03 -5.07
C THR A 57 26.98 5.32 -5.24
N LEU A 58 26.99 4.03 -5.59
CA LEU A 58 25.77 3.22 -5.71
C LEU A 58 25.41 2.59 -4.38
N GLN A 59 26.40 2.30 -3.53
CA GLN A 59 26.15 1.83 -2.19
C GLN A 59 25.21 2.80 -1.46
N PRO A 60 24.30 2.29 -0.62
CA PRO A 60 23.46 3.16 0.19
C PRO A 60 24.37 4.12 0.96
N VAL A 61 24.31 5.41 0.62
CA VAL A 61 25.00 6.45 1.37
C VAL A 61 24.48 6.36 2.78
N TRP A 62 25.39 6.18 3.74
CA TRP A 62 25.03 6.19 5.14
C TRP A 62 24.85 7.65 5.58
N PRO A 63 23.78 7.98 6.32
CA PRO A 63 22.69 7.10 6.74
C PRO A 63 21.73 6.79 5.59
N LEU A 64 21.22 5.55 5.56
CA LEU A 64 20.08 5.17 4.72
C LEU A 64 18.98 6.25 4.84
N PRO A 65 18.23 6.56 3.77
CA PRO A 65 17.08 7.45 3.88
C PRO A 65 16.22 6.95 5.05
N PRO A 66 15.80 7.86 5.95
CA PRO A 66 15.08 7.47 7.14
C PRO A 66 13.86 6.66 6.71
N ARG A 67 13.67 5.49 7.35
CA ARG A 67 12.39 4.79 7.21
C ARG A 67 11.29 5.76 7.63
N PRO A 68 10.13 5.77 6.96
CA PRO A 68 9.01 6.57 7.44
C PRO A 68 8.82 6.25 8.92
N GLN A 69 8.81 7.30 9.74
CA GLN A 69 8.64 7.11 11.18
C GLN A 69 7.16 6.83 11.43
N PRO A 70 6.83 5.82 12.25
CA PRO A 70 5.45 5.55 12.61
C PRO A 70 4.85 6.80 13.23
N SER A 71 3.87 7.38 12.54
CA SER A 71 3.21 8.60 12.98
C SER A 71 1.70 8.39 12.95
N LEU A 72 1.15 8.09 14.12
CA LEU A 72 -0.31 7.97 14.29
C LEU A 72 -1.04 9.28 13.96
N ASN A 73 -0.35 10.42 14.09
CA ASN A 73 -0.89 11.72 13.67
C ASN A 73 -1.20 11.72 12.17
N VAL A 74 -0.28 11.24 11.31
CA VAL A 74 -0.52 11.21 9.86
C VAL A 74 -1.67 10.26 9.49
N VAL A 75 -1.85 9.16 10.24
CA VAL A 75 -3.02 8.28 10.08
C VAL A 75 -4.31 9.02 10.42
N ARG A 76 -4.30 9.77 11.52
CA ARG A 76 -5.44 10.55 11.99
C ARG A 76 -5.79 11.67 11.02
N ASP A 77 -4.79 12.35 10.48
CA ASP A 77 -4.97 13.40 9.48
C ASP A 77 -5.53 12.81 8.18
N LEU A 78 -4.98 11.69 7.71
CA LEU A 78 -5.52 10.96 6.56
C LEU A 78 -6.97 10.55 6.78
N PHE A 79 -7.29 10.07 7.98
CA PHE A 79 -8.64 9.72 8.37
C PHE A 79 -9.59 10.93 8.38
N GLN A 80 -9.17 12.04 9.00
CA GLN A 80 -9.95 13.28 9.06
C GLN A 80 -10.20 13.86 7.65
N ASN A 81 -9.14 13.95 6.85
CA ASN A 81 -9.20 14.54 5.51
C ASN A 81 -9.97 13.66 4.51
N SER A 82 -10.10 12.36 4.80
CA SER A 82 -10.88 11.47 3.94
C SER A 82 -12.35 11.90 3.82
N GLY A 83 -12.88 12.61 4.82
CA GLY A 83 -14.27 13.05 4.87
C GLY A 83 -15.29 11.90 4.95
N ILE A 84 -14.85 10.66 5.10
CA ILE A 84 -15.75 9.49 5.13
C ILE A 84 -16.39 9.41 6.53
N PRO A 85 -17.73 9.44 6.63
CA PRO A 85 -18.42 9.33 7.91
C PRO A 85 -18.11 8.02 8.62
N VAL A 86 -17.86 8.08 9.93
CA VAL A 86 -17.55 6.92 10.76
C VAL A 86 -18.52 6.85 11.93
N ILE A 87 -19.13 5.68 12.10
CA ILE A 87 -20.08 5.40 13.17
C ILE A 87 -19.54 4.26 14.02
N HIS A 88 -19.29 4.54 15.30
CA HIS A 88 -18.94 3.51 16.26
C HIS A 88 -20.20 2.80 16.76
N ARG A 89 -20.19 1.46 16.77
CA ARG A 89 -21.29 0.63 17.28
C ARG A 89 -20.74 -0.55 18.08
N ASP A 90 -21.37 -0.86 19.20
CA ASP A 90 -21.03 -2.06 19.97
C ASP A 90 -21.41 -3.33 19.22
N ASN A 91 -20.63 -4.40 19.43
CA ASN A 91 -20.87 -5.74 18.88
C ASN A 91 -21.00 -5.81 17.35
N ILE A 92 -20.29 -4.95 16.62
CA ILE A 92 -20.20 -5.00 15.15
C ILE A 92 -18.82 -5.47 14.71
N LEU A 93 -18.72 -6.10 13.54
CA LEU A 93 -17.44 -6.22 12.86
C LEU A 93 -17.17 -4.96 12.02
N PRO A 94 -15.91 -4.53 11.90
CA PRO A 94 -15.54 -3.40 11.06
C PRO A 94 -16.02 -3.62 9.61
N VAL A 95 -16.75 -2.64 9.06
CA VAL A 95 -17.36 -2.76 7.73
C VAL A 95 -17.55 -1.41 7.07
N TYR A 96 -17.26 -1.34 5.77
CA TYR A 96 -17.64 -0.21 4.93
C TYR A 96 -19.01 -0.46 4.30
N ARG A 97 -19.96 0.47 4.52
CA ARG A 97 -21.33 0.40 4.04
C ARG A 97 -21.45 1.18 2.73
N ALA A 98 -21.16 0.52 1.60
CA ALA A 98 -21.16 1.17 0.28
C ALA A 98 -22.45 1.94 -0.07
N LEU A 99 -23.63 1.43 0.30
CA LEU A 99 -24.91 2.11 0.03
C LEU A 99 -25.05 3.47 0.73
N HIS A 100 -24.43 3.62 1.89
CA HIS A 100 -24.55 4.80 2.74
C HIS A 100 -23.26 5.64 2.77
N ASP A 101 -22.26 5.24 1.99
CA ASP A 101 -20.92 5.83 1.98
C ASP A 101 -20.37 6.12 3.39
N ARG A 102 -20.29 5.10 4.25
CA ARG A 102 -19.79 5.26 5.62
C ARG A 102 -19.08 4.03 6.15
N ILE A 103 -18.25 4.23 7.16
CA ILE A 103 -17.59 3.17 7.91
C ILE A 103 -18.36 2.92 9.22
N GLU A 104 -18.57 1.65 9.55
CA GLU A 104 -19.09 1.22 10.85
C GLU A 104 -18.09 0.27 11.52
N LEU A 105 -17.69 0.53 12.76
CA LEU A 105 -16.72 -0.31 13.50
C LEU A 105 -16.93 -0.23 15.02
N PRO A 106 -16.36 -1.16 15.82
CA PRO A 106 -16.40 -1.06 17.28
C PRO A 106 -15.75 0.21 17.82
N PRO A 107 -16.17 0.70 19.02
CA PRO A 107 -15.41 1.70 19.76
C PRO A 107 -13.95 1.27 19.92
N ALA A 108 -13.01 2.23 19.89
CA ALA A 108 -11.58 1.93 20.01
C ALA A 108 -11.23 1.13 21.29
N ALA A 109 -12.00 1.32 22.37
CA ALA A 109 -11.85 0.58 23.63
C ALA A 109 -12.16 -0.93 23.52
N ALA A 110 -12.87 -1.37 22.48
CA ALA A 110 -13.17 -2.78 22.23
C ALA A 110 -12.02 -3.53 21.52
N TYR A 111 -11.00 -2.81 21.05
CA TYR A 111 -9.85 -3.39 20.37
C TYR A 111 -8.76 -3.82 21.35
N ALA A 112 -8.00 -4.86 20.99
CA ALA A 112 -6.85 -5.33 21.76
C ALA A 112 -5.69 -4.32 21.83
N GLY A 113 -5.71 -3.27 21.00
CA GLY A 113 -4.76 -2.17 21.01
C GLY A 113 -5.03 -1.14 19.91
N GLU A 114 -4.46 0.05 20.06
CA GLU A 114 -4.63 1.18 19.12
C GLU A 114 -4.17 0.83 17.69
N GLN A 115 -3.12 0.02 17.57
CA GLN A 115 -2.64 -0.43 16.25
C GLN A 115 -3.69 -1.25 15.49
N ALA A 116 -4.40 -2.15 16.17
CA ALA A 116 -5.43 -2.98 15.53
C ALA A 116 -6.60 -2.12 15.04
N TYR A 117 -6.98 -1.10 15.82
CA TYR A 117 -8.00 -0.13 15.45
C TYR A 117 -7.62 0.65 14.18
N TRP A 118 -6.40 1.19 14.12
CA TRP A 118 -5.94 1.95 12.95
C TRP A 118 -5.73 1.08 11.71
N GLN A 119 -5.33 -0.19 11.87
CA GLN A 119 -5.21 -1.13 10.75
C GLN A 119 -6.57 -1.39 10.09
N ASP A 120 -7.62 -1.60 10.88
CA ASP A 120 -8.99 -1.75 10.35
C ASP A 120 -9.45 -0.47 9.65
N ILE A 121 -9.19 0.71 10.24
CA ILE A 121 -9.52 1.98 9.58
C ILE A 121 -8.82 2.10 8.22
N LEU A 122 -7.52 1.81 8.13
CA LEU A 122 -6.78 1.90 6.87
C LEU A 122 -7.37 0.97 5.80
N ASN A 123 -7.71 -0.27 6.18
CA ASN A 123 -8.40 -1.22 5.31
C ASN A 123 -9.75 -0.66 4.81
N LEU A 124 -10.56 -0.13 5.72
CA LEU A 124 -11.89 0.40 5.42
C LEU A 124 -11.85 1.69 4.59
N LEU A 125 -10.82 2.53 4.75
CA LEU A 125 -10.60 3.72 3.93
C LEU A 125 -10.23 3.34 2.49
N VAL A 126 -9.37 2.33 2.30
CA VAL A 126 -9.06 1.80 0.97
C VAL A 126 -10.31 1.24 0.31
N GLN A 127 -11.12 0.48 1.07
CA GLN A 127 -12.39 -0.05 0.58
C GLN A 127 -13.35 1.08 0.20
N ALA A 128 -13.43 2.12 1.03
CA ALA A 128 -14.26 3.29 0.76
C ALA A 128 -13.86 3.97 -0.56
N THR A 129 -12.57 4.05 -0.92
CA THR A 129 -12.16 4.64 -2.22
C THR A 129 -12.82 3.95 -3.42
N GLY A 130 -13.34 2.73 -3.29
CA GLY A 130 -14.08 2.00 -4.32
C GLY A 130 -15.49 2.51 -4.61
N HIS A 131 -16.03 3.44 -3.81
CA HIS A 131 -17.40 3.96 -3.96
C HIS A 131 -17.66 4.55 -5.36
N PRO A 132 -18.90 4.51 -5.88
CA PRO A 132 -19.23 5.05 -7.20
C PRO A 132 -18.85 6.52 -7.43
N GLN A 133 -18.84 7.34 -6.39
CA GLN A 133 -18.42 8.74 -6.48
C GLN A 133 -16.89 8.95 -6.43
N ARG A 134 -16.11 7.86 -6.27
CA ARG A 134 -14.65 7.87 -6.18
C ARG A 134 -14.04 7.05 -7.31
N LEU A 135 -13.55 5.83 -7.03
CA LEU A 135 -12.91 4.97 -8.04
C LEU A 135 -13.89 3.99 -8.71
N HIS A 136 -15.16 3.96 -8.28
CA HIS A 136 -16.23 3.17 -8.89
C HIS A 136 -15.82 1.70 -9.17
N ARG A 137 -15.37 1.01 -8.12
CA ARG A 137 -14.89 -0.39 -8.19
C ARG A 137 -15.96 -1.43 -7.86
N PHE A 138 -16.98 -1.06 -7.10
CA PHE A 138 -18.05 -1.98 -6.71
C PHE A 138 -18.97 -2.30 -7.88
N GLY A 139 -19.39 -3.57 -8.01
CA GLY A 139 -20.38 -4.00 -9.01
C GLY A 139 -19.84 -4.07 -10.43
N LEU A 140 -18.51 -4.18 -10.60
CA LEU A 140 -17.87 -4.29 -11.91
C LEU A 140 -17.91 -5.72 -12.48
N THR A 141 -18.25 -6.73 -11.68
CA THR A 141 -18.44 -8.10 -12.19
C THR A 141 -19.88 -8.60 -12.02
N VAL A 142 -20.22 -9.62 -12.82
CA VAL A 142 -21.54 -10.26 -12.82
C VAL A 142 -21.74 -11.11 -11.56
N ASP A 143 -20.65 -11.59 -10.95
CA ASP A 143 -20.69 -12.41 -9.74
C ASP A 143 -20.31 -11.58 -8.51
N ARG A 144 -21.32 -11.27 -7.69
CA ARG A 144 -21.17 -10.53 -6.43
C ARG A 144 -20.11 -11.13 -5.51
N ARG A 145 -19.98 -12.45 -5.44
CA ARG A 145 -18.99 -13.11 -4.57
C ARG A 145 -17.57 -12.85 -5.07
N THR A 146 -17.38 -12.91 -6.38
CA THR A 146 -16.10 -12.59 -7.03
C THR A 146 -15.72 -11.12 -6.79
N ASP A 147 -16.67 -10.19 -6.89
CA ASP A 147 -16.44 -8.78 -6.58
C ASP A 147 -16.05 -8.55 -5.11
N GLU A 148 -16.76 -9.19 -4.17
CA GLU A 148 -16.48 -9.06 -2.74
C GLU A 148 -15.07 -9.56 -2.40
N VAL A 149 -14.64 -10.70 -2.98
CA VAL A 149 -13.27 -11.22 -2.77
C VAL A 149 -12.23 -10.35 -3.47
N GLN A 150 -12.51 -9.84 -4.68
CA GLN A 150 -11.61 -8.93 -5.39
C GLN A 150 -11.43 -7.60 -4.66
N GLU A 151 -12.47 -7.10 -3.99
CA GLU A 151 -12.38 -5.84 -3.25
C GLU A 151 -11.71 -6.02 -1.88
N ALA A 152 -11.95 -7.14 -1.19
CA ALA A 152 -11.14 -7.52 -0.03
C ALA A 152 -9.66 -7.61 -0.44
N LEU A 153 -9.40 -8.30 -1.56
CA LEU A 153 -8.27 -8.17 -2.49
C LEU A 153 -7.42 -6.90 -2.36
N VAL A 154 -8.10 -5.83 -2.81
CA VAL A 154 -7.62 -4.47 -2.97
C VAL A 154 -7.43 -3.79 -1.62
N ALA A 155 -8.35 -4.02 -0.68
CA ALA A 155 -8.30 -3.43 0.65
C ALA A 155 -7.02 -3.83 1.41
N GLU A 156 -6.71 -5.13 1.52
CA GLU A 156 -5.52 -5.58 2.27
C GLU A 156 -4.22 -5.13 1.59
N LEU A 157 -4.15 -5.19 0.25
CA LEU A 157 -2.97 -4.70 -0.48
C LEU A 157 -2.79 -3.19 -0.29
N GLY A 158 -3.88 -2.41 -0.37
CA GLY A 158 -3.83 -0.96 -0.18
C GLY A 158 -3.46 -0.59 1.25
N ALA A 159 -4.03 -1.26 2.26
CA ALA A 159 -3.69 -1.03 3.65
C ALA A 159 -2.25 -1.43 3.96
N ALA A 160 -1.74 -2.52 3.36
CA ALA A 160 -0.33 -2.88 3.46
C ALA A 160 0.58 -1.79 2.85
N PHE A 161 0.21 -1.24 1.70
CA PHE A 161 0.93 -0.13 1.08
C PHE A 161 0.87 1.15 1.93
N LEU A 162 -0.30 1.52 2.49
CA LEU A 162 -0.45 2.67 3.38
C LEU A 162 0.37 2.50 4.65
N THR A 163 0.24 1.33 5.30
CA THR A 163 1.01 0.96 6.49
C THR A 163 2.52 1.09 6.24
N ALA A 164 3.00 0.57 5.11
CA ALA A 164 4.41 0.67 4.72
C ALA A 164 4.83 2.13 4.47
N SER A 165 4.00 2.92 3.79
CA SER A 165 4.27 4.35 3.52
C SER A 165 4.30 5.21 4.79
N LEU A 166 3.49 4.84 5.80
CA LEU A 166 3.35 5.54 7.07
C LEU A 166 4.33 5.04 8.15
N GLY A 167 5.15 4.03 7.83
CA GLY A 167 6.11 3.46 8.78
C GLY A 167 5.48 2.65 9.91
N LEU A 168 4.20 2.30 9.77
CA LEU A 168 3.50 1.50 10.77
C LEU A 168 3.90 0.02 10.66
N SER A 169 3.78 -0.70 11.77
CA SER A 169 3.93 -2.14 11.75
C SER A 169 2.69 -2.80 11.11
N GLY A 170 2.92 -3.64 10.10
CA GLY A 170 1.85 -4.43 9.48
C GLY A 170 1.23 -5.44 10.43
N ARG A 171 0.00 -5.86 10.11
CA ARG A 171 -0.68 -6.94 10.81
C ARG A 171 0.11 -8.23 10.57
N GLN A 172 0.46 -8.95 11.64
CA GLN A 172 0.95 -10.30 11.47
C GLN A 172 -0.24 -11.19 11.06
N PRO A 173 -0.19 -11.84 9.88
CA PRO A 173 -1.24 -12.77 9.51
C PRO A 173 -1.23 -13.93 10.50
N SER A 174 -2.40 -14.25 11.08
CA SER A 174 -2.53 -15.47 11.85
C SER A 174 -2.48 -16.66 10.88
N ARG A 175 -1.83 -17.78 11.24
CA ARG A 175 -1.71 -18.98 10.38
C ARG A 175 -3.06 -19.60 9.99
N HIS A 176 -4.16 -19.17 10.61
CA HIS A 176 -5.52 -19.67 10.39
C HIS A 176 -6.37 -18.76 9.49
N ASP A 177 -5.91 -17.54 9.19
CA ASP A 177 -6.54 -16.67 8.21
C ASP A 177 -6.05 -17.04 6.80
N VAL A 178 -6.38 -18.26 6.34
CA VAL A 178 -6.30 -18.54 4.90
C VAL A 178 -7.43 -17.75 4.26
N ALA A 179 -7.11 -16.51 3.91
CA ALA A 179 -8.03 -15.62 3.24
C ALA A 179 -8.64 -16.36 2.03
N PRO A 180 -9.92 -16.12 1.66
CA PRO A 180 -10.63 -16.78 0.55
C PRO A 180 -10.00 -16.59 -0.85
N TRP A 181 -8.74 -16.14 -0.87
CA TRP A 181 -7.98 -15.62 -1.97
C TRP A 181 -7.18 -16.72 -2.64
N VAL A 182 -6.89 -17.83 -1.94
CA VAL A 182 -6.07 -18.92 -2.51
C VAL A 182 -6.76 -19.53 -3.74
N SER A 183 -8.00 -19.98 -3.60
CA SER A 183 -8.80 -20.48 -4.74
C SER A 183 -9.04 -19.37 -5.76
N PHE A 184 -9.37 -18.17 -5.28
CA PHE A 184 -9.60 -17.01 -6.12
C PHE A 184 -8.41 -16.64 -7.02
N LEU A 185 -7.19 -16.71 -6.51
CA LEU A 185 -5.95 -16.44 -7.24
C LEU A 185 -5.50 -17.65 -8.08
N HIS A 186 -5.85 -18.87 -7.67
CA HIS A 186 -5.60 -20.06 -8.45
C HIS A 186 -6.42 -20.07 -9.76
N ASP A 187 -7.68 -19.64 -9.70
CA ASP A 187 -8.57 -19.59 -10.87
C ASP A 187 -8.10 -18.57 -11.92
N ASP A 188 -7.60 -17.41 -11.49
CA ASP A 188 -7.00 -16.41 -12.38
C ASP A 188 -5.88 -15.64 -11.64
N PRO A 189 -4.60 -15.98 -11.91
CA PRO A 189 -3.47 -15.31 -11.28
C PRO A 189 -3.40 -13.83 -11.64
N TRP A 190 -4.05 -13.38 -12.72
CA TRP A 190 -4.05 -11.96 -13.10
C TRP A 190 -4.85 -11.07 -12.15
N ARG A 191 -5.71 -11.67 -11.30
CA ARG A 191 -6.46 -10.96 -10.25
C ARG A 191 -5.54 -10.21 -9.30
N VAL A 192 -4.36 -10.76 -8.98
CA VAL A 192 -3.39 -10.10 -8.09
C VAL A 192 -2.84 -8.80 -8.70
N PHE A 193 -2.55 -8.78 -10.00
CA PHE A 193 -2.02 -7.59 -10.68
C PHE A 193 -3.09 -6.49 -10.76
N ARG A 194 -4.33 -6.86 -11.10
CA ARG A 194 -5.46 -5.93 -11.13
C ARG A 194 -5.74 -5.36 -9.74
N ALA A 195 -5.68 -6.19 -8.71
CA ALA A 195 -5.87 -5.75 -7.34
C ALA A 195 -4.75 -4.83 -6.85
N ALA A 196 -3.49 -5.19 -7.07
CA ALA A 196 -2.35 -4.36 -6.70
C ALA A 196 -2.40 -2.98 -7.37
N GLU A 197 -2.85 -2.94 -8.63
CA GLU A 197 -3.05 -1.69 -9.33
C GLU A 197 -4.21 -0.86 -8.76
N ALA A 198 -5.36 -1.48 -8.50
CA ALA A 198 -6.50 -0.80 -7.88
C ALA A 198 -6.15 -0.28 -6.48
N ALA A 199 -5.40 -1.05 -5.70
CA ALA A 199 -4.86 -0.67 -4.40
C ALA A 199 -3.96 0.57 -4.51
N ARG A 200 -3.01 0.57 -5.46
CA ARG A 200 -2.15 1.74 -5.71
C ARG A 200 -2.95 3.00 -6.05
N LYS A 201 -4.03 2.88 -6.85
CA LYS A 201 -4.93 4.01 -7.14
C LYS A 201 -5.72 4.46 -5.91
N GLY A 202 -6.23 3.51 -5.11
CA GLY A 202 -6.93 3.78 -3.85
C GLY A 202 -6.06 4.56 -2.87
N ASN A 203 -4.80 4.17 -2.73
CA ASN A 203 -3.84 4.88 -1.90
C ASN A 203 -3.62 6.32 -2.37
N GLY A 204 -3.47 6.54 -3.68
CA GLY A 204 -3.36 7.90 -4.22
C GLY A 204 -4.57 8.78 -3.87
N VAL A 205 -5.79 8.22 -3.90
CA VAL A 205 -7.00 8.97 -3.48
C VAL A 205 -7.00 9.25 -1.98
N ALA A 206 -6.60 8.27 -1.16
CA ALA A 206 -6.47 8.45 0.29
C ALA A 206 -5.36 9.46 0.66
N GLU A 207 -4.30 9.55 -0.13
CA GLU A 207 -3.18 10.47 0.07
C GLU A 207 -3.45 11.87 -0.48
N CYS A 208 -4.16 12.03 -1.60
CA CYS A 208 -4.52 13.36 -2.14
C CYS A 208 -5.43 14.16 -1.20
N ALA A 209 -6.16 13.49 -0.30
CA ALA A 209 -6.86 14.18 0.79
C ALA A 209 -5.89 14.99 1.69
N LYS A 210 -4.58 14.71 1.68
CA LYS A 210 -3.56 15.49 2.40
C LYS A 210 -3.25 16.84 1.75
N THR A 211 -3.42 16.99 0.43
CA THR A 211 -2.89 18.14 -0.32
C THR A 211 -3.89 19.27 -0.56
N CYS A 212 -5.14 19.12 -0.11
CA CYS A 212 -6.19 20.11 -0.37
C CYS A 212 -6.12 21.34 0.56
N ASP A 213 -5.30 21.33 1.61
CA ASP A 213 -5.27 22.38 2.64
C ASP A 213 -3.99 23.26 2.64
N ASP A 214 -3.02 23.03 1.75
CA ASP A 214 -1.73 23.76 1.76
C ASP A 214 -1.63 24.93 0.73
N ASP A 215 -2.65 25.19 -0.09
CA ASP A 215 -2.69 26.32 -1.05
C ASP A 215 -3.50 27.53 -0.51
N GLY A 216 -3.31 27.83 0.78
CA GLY A 216 -4.08 28.83 1.53
C GLY A 216 -3.27 29.99 2.10
N GLY A 217 -2.62 30.79 1.24
CA GLY A 217 -2.40 32.22 1.51
C GLY A 217 -0.99 32.65 1.89
N ASP A 218 -0.24 33.13 0.90
CA ASP A 218 0.74 34.21 1.10
C ASP A 218 0.64 35.17 -0.10
N VAL A 219 -0.33 36.09 -0.03
CA VAL A 219 -0.37 37.26 -0.90
C VAL A 219 0.41 38.35 -0.19
N ALA A 220 1.71 38.43 -0.49
CA ALA A 220 2.53 39.56 -0.11
C ALA A 220 2.00 40.83 -0.80
N GLU A 221 1.43 41.74 -0.02
CA GLU A 221 1.27 43.15 -0.40
C GLU A 221 2.67 43.76 -0.55
N ASP A 222 3.12 43.96 -1.79
CA ASP A 222 4.22 44.87 -2.09
C ASP A 222 3.63 46.14 -2.73
N GLY A 223 3.20 47.05 -1.86
CA GLY A 223 2.63 48.34 -2.19
C GLY A 223 3.69 49.44 -2.11
N GLN A 224 4.47 49.58 -3.17
CA GLN A 224 5.40 50.69 -3.40
C GLN A 224 4.63 52.03 -3.48
N ARG A 225 4.80 52.92 -2.50
CA ARG A 225 4.75 54.39 -2.65
C ARG A 225 5.58 55.08 -1.58
#